data_AF-A0A6N6T156-F1
#
_entry.id   AF-A0A6N6T156-F1
#
_cell.length_a   1.000
_cell.length_b   1.000
_cell.length_c   1.000
_cell.angle_alpha   90.00
_cell.angle_beta   90.00
_cell.angle_gamma   90.00
#
_symmetry.space_group_name_H-M   'P 1'
#
loop_
_entity.id
_entity.type
_entity.pdbx_description
1 polymer ?
#
loop_
_entity_poly.entity_id
_entity_poly.type
_entity_poly.pdbx_seq_one_letter_code
_entity_poly.pdbx_strand_id
1 'polypeptide(L)'
;MKALVVILALLVAAKVGHQEYLYRTSTRDALIGAYKDRAVQACQKSISALSLGVSPQAWANPASIRLSIGKSDVDVRVWQVDNAMWSARYRNPYLFLTAGSRAGGVQCEYDIVNAAATVYR
;
A
#
# COMPACT_ATOMS: atom_id res chain seq x y z
N MET A 1 -14.77 29.04 -33.60
CA MET A 1 -15.21 28.98 -32.19
C MET A 1 -15.25 27.56 -31.64
N LYS A 2 -15.99 26.61 -32.23
CA LYS A 2 -16.08 25.22 -31.71
C LYS A 2 -14.72 24.53 -31.50
N ALA A 3 -13.79 24.65 -32.44
CA ALA A 3 -12.44 24.06 -32.32
C ALA A 3 -11.62 24.66 -31.16
N LEU A 4 -11.68 25.98 -30.95
CA LEU A 4 -11.00 26.65 -29.83
C LEU A 4 -11.56 26.18 -28.48
N VAL A 5 -12.88 26.02 -28.38
CA VAL A 5 -13.53 25.50 -27.17
C VAL A 5 -13.09 24.07 -26.88
N VAL A 6 -13.00 23.22 -27.91
CA VAL A 6 -12.52 21.83 -27.75
C VAL A 6 -11.06 21.79 -27.31
N ILE A 7 -10.18 22.60 -27.90
CA ILE A 7 -8.76 22.67 -27.51
C ILE A 7 -8.62 23.15 -26.06
N LEU A 8 -9.36 24.18 -25.66
CA LEU A 8 -9.38 24.66 -24.28
C LEU A 8 -9.86 23.58 -23.30
N ALA A 9 -10.92 22.86 -23.64
CA ALA A 9 -11.43 21.78 -22.80
C ALA A 9 -10.40 20.66 -22.61
N LEU A 10 -9.69 20.27 -23.69
CA LEU A 10 -8.63 19.28 -23.62
C LEU A 10 -7.45 19.75 -22.75
N LEU A 11 -7.03 21.01 -22.88
CA LEU A 11 -5.96 21.57 -22.07
C LEU A 11 -6.31 21.61 -20.58
N VAL A 12 -7.55 21.99 -20.25
CA VAL A 12 -8.04 21.99 -18.86
C VAL A 12 -8.07 20.55 -18.31
N ALA A 13 -8.64 19.60 -19.07
CA ALA A 13 -8.67 18.20 -18.66
C ALA A 13 -7.26 17.63 -18.47
N ALA A 14 -6.33 17.92 -19.37
CA ALA A 14 -4.93 17.51 -19.25
C ALA A 14 -4.25 18.11 -18.01
N LYS A 15 -4.46 19.40 -17.74
CA LYS A 15 -3.89 20.07 -16.56
C LYS A 15 -4.42 19.48 -15.25
N VAL A 16 -5.74 19.33 -15.14
CA VAL A 16 -6.40 18.77 -13.94
C VAL A 16 -5.95 17.32 -13.74
N GLY A 17 -5.93 16.53 -14.81
CA GLY A 17 -5.45 15.14 -14.75
C GLY A 17 -3.99 15.04 -14.30
N HIS A 18 -3.12 15.94 -14.78
CA HIS A 18 -1.72 15.97 -14.38
C HIS A 18 -1.53 16.37 -12.91
N GLN A 19 -2.30 17.35 -12.42
CA GLN A 19 -2.24 17.77 -11.01
C GLN A 19 -2.72 16.65 -10.07
N GLU A 20 -3.82 15.99 -10.39
CA GLU A 20 -4.33 14.86 -9.60
C GLU A 20 -3.33 13.70 -9.59
N TYR A 21 -2.70 13.41 -10.72
CA TYR A 21 -1.66 12.38 -10.82
C TYR A 21 -0.48 12.69 -9.88
N LEU A 22 0.07 13.91 -9.96
CA LEU A 22 1.19 14.32 -9.10
C LEU A 22 0.83 14.32 -7.61
N TYR A 23 -0.40 14.69 -7.28
CA TYR A 23 -0.90 14.66 -5.90
C TYR A 23 -0.97 13.21 -5.38
N ARG A 24 -1.50 12.28 -6.18
CA ARG A 24 -1.59 10.87 -5.80
C ARG A 24 -0.23 10.19 -5.67
N THR A 25 0.73 10.52 -6.54
CA THR A 25 2.08 9.96 -6.44
C THR A 25 2.81 10.50 -5.21
N SER A 26 2.73 11.81 -4.96
CA SER A 26 3.40 12.43 -3.81
C SER A 26 2.83 11.98 -2.46
N THR A 27 1.50 11.83 -2.36
CA THR A 27 0.86 11.29 -1.15
C THR A 27 1.25 9.84 -0.87
N ARG A 28 1.40 9.01 -1.91
CA ARG A 28 1.89 7.64 -1.77
C ARG A 28 3.31 7.60 -1.20
N ASP A 29 4.21 8.41 -1.74
CA ASP A 29 5.61 8.43 -1.30
C ASP A 29 5.72 9.01 0.12
N ALA A 30 4.92 10.02 0.45
CA ALA A 30 4.83 10.57 1.81
C ALA A 30 4.33 9.52 2.82
N LEU A 31 3.31 8.73 2.47
CA LEU A 31 2.80 7.66 3.32
C LEU A 31 3.84 6.55 3.53
N ILE A 32 4.51 6.12 2.46
CA ILE A 32 5.59 5.14 2.57
C ILE A 32 6.70 5.69 3.47
N GLY A 33 7.15 6.93 3.23
CA GLY A 33 8.18 7.58 4.03
C GLY A 33 7.82 7.70 5.51
N ALA A 34 6.57 8.06 5.82
CA ALA A 34 6.10 8.24 7.20
C ALA A 34 5.94 6.92 7.97
N TYR A 35 5.55 5.83 7.30
CA TYR A 35 5.19 4.57 7.95
C TYR A 35 6.16 3.42 7.74
N LYS A 36 7.15 3.57 6.86
CA LYS A 36 8.17 2.54 6.57
C LYS A 36 8.82 2.01 7.85
N ASP A 37 9.32 2.90 8.71
CA ASP A 37 10.08 2.46 9.89
C ASP A 37 9.19 1.72 10.90
N ARG A 38 7.92 2.14 11.04
CA ARG A 38 6.93 1.45 11.88
C ARG A 38 6.61 0.07 11.32
N ALA A 39 6.45 -0.03 10.00
CA ALA A 39 6.22 -1.31 9.33
C ALA A 39 7.39 -2.26 9.53
N VAL A 40 8.63 -1.80 9.33
CA VAL A 40 9.85 -2.58 9.56
C VAL A 40 9.89 -3.10 11.00
N GLN A 41 9.68 -2.22 11.98
CA GLN A 41 9.69 -2.61 13.40
C GLN A 41 8.60 -3.64 13.74
N ALA A 42 7.40 -3.50 13.16
CA ALA A 42 6.31 -4.45 13.38
C ALA A 42 6.62 -5.81 12.73
N CYS A 43 7.16 -5.83 11.51
CA CYS A 43 7.59 -7.06 10.83
C CYS A 43 8.73 -7.76 11.58
N GLN A 44 9.67 -7.01 12.15
CA GLN A 44 10.77 -7.56 12.97
C GLN A 44 10.29 -8.25 14.25
N LYS A 45 9.22 -7.74 14.85
CA LYS A 45 8.63 -8.31 16.08
C LYS A 45 7.71 -9.50 15.79
N SER A 46 7.41 -9.79 14.52
CA SER A 46 6.51 -10.88 14.16
C SER A 46 7.13 -12.24 14.43
N ILE A 47 6.49 -13.03 15.28
CA ILE A 47 6.91 -14.41 15.61
C ILE A 47 6.88 -15.29 14.36
N SER A 48 5.95 -15.04 13.45
CA SER A 48 5.82 -15.77 12.17
C SER A 48 7.03 -15.59 11.25
N ALA A 49 7.75 -14.46 11.35
CA ALA A 49 8.97 -14.25 10.59
C ALA A 49 10.09 -15.22 11.05
N LEU A 50 10.22 -15.43 12.36
CA LEU A 50 11.18 -16.38 12.92
C LEU A 50 10.88 -17.82 12.48
N SER A 51 9.60 -18.24 12.52
CA SER A 51 9.21 -19.59 12.08
C SER A 51 9.46 -19.85 10.60
N LEU A 52 9.45 -18.80 9.77
CA LEU A 52 9.73 -18.88 8.34
C LEU A 52 11.23 -18.79 8.01
N GLY A 53 12.11 -18.73 9.03
CA GLY A 53 13.56 -18.68 8.88
C GLY A 53 14.07 -17.31 8.41
N VAL A 54 13.29 -16.24 8.57
CA VAL A 54 13.68 -14.89 8.14
C VAL A 54 14.26 -14.14 9.33
N SER A 55 15.50 -13.67 9.18
CA SER A 55 16.13 -12.86 10.23
C SER A 55 15.43 -11.49 10.34
N PRO A 56 15.31 -10.91 11.56
CA PRO A 56 14.79 -9.55 11.73
C PRO A 56 15.51 -8.49 10.87
N GLN A 57 16.80 -8.70 10.62
CA GLN A 57 17.63 -7.82 9.80
C GLN A 57 17.20 -7.81 8.33
N ALA A 58 16.58 -8.88 7.81
CA ALA A 58 16.07 -8.91 6.45
C ALA A 58 14.95 -7.89 6.19
N TRP A 59 14.24 -7.46 7.25
CA TRP A 59 13.22 -6.41 7.18
C TRP A 59 13.80 -5.01 7.24
N ALA A 60 15.03 -4.82 7.75
CA ALA A 60 15.67 -3.51 7.83
C ALA A 60 15.96 -2.94 6.43
N ASN A 61 16.29 -3.83 5.48
CA ASN A 61 16.49 -3.51 4.07
C ASN A 61 15.59 -4.41 3.21
N PRO A 62 14.28 -4.12 3.16
CA PRO A 62 13.36 -4.94 2.38
C PRO A 62 13.67 -4.80 0.89
N ALA A 63 13.52 -5.89 0.13
CA ALA A 63 13.77 -5.91 -1.31
C ALA A 63 12.77 -5.02 -2.07
N SER A 64 11.56 -4.87 -1.54
CA SER A 64 10.57 -3.92 -2.06
C SER A 64 9.59 -3.50 -0.97
N ILE A 65 9.00 -2.31 -1.15
CA ILE A 65 7.91 -1.77 -0.33
C ILE A 65 6.81 -1.30 -1.28
N ARG A 66 5.58 -1.76 -1.07
CA ARG A 66 4.42 -1.36 -1.85
C ARG A 66 3.30 -0.87 -0.94
N LEU A 67 2.77 0.31 -1.22
CA LEU A 67 1.53 0.80 -0.63
C LEU A 67 0.35 0.27 -1.46
N SER A 68 -0.65 -0.31 -0.79
CA SER A 68 -1.97 -0.59 -1.36
C SER A 68 -3.05 0.08 -0.52
N ILE A 69 -4.13 0.49 -1.15
CA ILE A 69 -5.35 0.92 -0.46
C ILE A 69 -6.38 -0.20 -0.61
N GLY A 70 -6.78 -0.76 0.53
CA GLY A 70 -7.64 -1.92 0.58
C GLY A 70 -6.93 -3.24 0.23
N LYS A 71 -7.62 -4.32 0.56
CA LYS A 71 -7.21 -5.72 0.39
C LYS A 71 -8.11 -6.42 -0.60
N SER A 72 -7.58 -7.03 -1.66
CA SER A 72 -8.41 -7.71 -2.67
C SER A 72 -8.91 -9.09 -2.26
N ASP A 73 -8.22 -9.71 -1.32
CA ASP A 73 -8.42 -11.06 -0.78
C ASP A 73 -9.54 -11.15 0.26
N VAL A 74 -10.02 -10.03 0.79
CA VAL A 74 -11.16 -10.01 1.71
C VAL A 74 -12.46 -10.21 0.92
N ASP A 75 -13.29 -11.18 1.31
CA ASP A 75 -14.59 -11.43 0.66
C ASP A 75 -15.69 -10.53 1.24
N VAL A 76 -15.62 -9.25 0.88
CA VAL A 76 -16.65 -8.25 1.18
C VAL A 76 -16.99 -7.51 -0.10
N ARG A 77 -18.29 -7.36 -0.37
CA ARG A 77 -18.80 -6.68 -1.56
C ARG A 77 -18.98 -5.19 -1.29
N VAL A 78 -18.91 -4.36 -2.35
CA VAL A 78 -19.02 -2.88 -2.23
C VAL A 78 -20.27 -2.43 -1.48
N TRP A 79 -21.40 -3.11 -1.65
CA TRP A 79 -22.68 -2.72 -1.02
C TRP A 79 -22.83 -3.18 0.44
N GLN A 80 -21.92 -4.01 0.97
CA GLN A 80 -21.97 -4.47 2.36
C GLN A 80 -21.29 -3.46 3.29
N VAL A 81 -21.70 -2.19 3.24
CA VAL A 81 -21.04 -1.06 3.94
C VAL A 81 -21.01 -1.21 5.46
N ASP A 82 -21.95 -1.96 6.04
CA ASP A 82 -22.02 -2.22 7.48
C ASP A 82 -21.11 -3.39 7.93
N ASN A 83 -20.41 -4.05 7.01
CA ASN A 83 -19.49 -5.13 7.35
C ASN A 83 -18.24 -4.58 8.05
N ALA A 84 -17.84 -5.17 9.18
CA ALA A 84 -16.66 -4.75 9.94
C ALA A 84 -15.35 -4.73 9.10
N MET A 85 -15.25 -5.61 8.10
CA MET A 85 -14.11 -5.74 7.20
C MET A 85 -14.23 -4.88 5.93
N TRP A 86 -15.31 -4.10 5.77
CA TRP A 86 -15.49 -3.23 4.59
C TRP A 86 -14.37 -2.21 4.46
N SER A 87 -13.97 -1.59 5.59
CA SER A 87 -12.85 -0.66 5.61
C SER A 87 -11.53 -1.34 5.25
N ALA A 88 -11.29 -2.57 5.73
CA ALA A 88 -10.11 -3.36 5.34
C ALA A 88 -10.10 -3.69 3.83
N ARG A 89 -11.27 -3.97 3.24
CA ARG A 89 -11.42 -4.28 1.82
C ARG A 89 -11.12 -3.10 0.90
N TYR A 90 -11.59 -1.89 1.25
CA TYR A 90 -11.66 -0.77 0.30
C TYR A 90 -10.99 0.53 0.76
N ARG A 91 -10.70 0.72 2.05
CA ARG A 91 -10.31 2.03 2.60
C ARG A 91 -8.97 2.04 3.31
N ASN A 92 -8.65 0.98 4.05
CA ASN A 92 -7.47 0.96 4.90
C ASN A 92 -6.18 0.92 4.05
N PRO A 93 -5.18 1.75 4.37
CA PRO A 93 -3.88 1.68 3.73
C PRO A 93 -3.00 0.59 4.34
N TYR A 94 -2.34 -0.18 3.46
CA TYR A 94 -1.46 -1.29 3.82
C TYR A 94 -0.09 -1.11 3.17
N LEU A 95 0.97 -1.43 3.92
CA LEU A 95 2.33 -1.55 3.39
C LEU A 95 2.71 -3.03 3.26
N PHE A 96 3.10 -3.44 2.07
CA PHE A 96 3.62 -4.78 1.79
C PHE A 96 5.14 -4.69 1.64
N LEU A 97 5.85 -5.33 2.55
CA LEU A 97 7.30 -5.45 2.55
C LEU A 97 7.67 -6.86 2.09
N THR A 98 8.70 -6.99 1.26
CA THR A 98 9.22 -8.31 0.87
C THR A 98 10.64 -8.48 1.39
N ALA A 99 10.87 -9.53 2.18
CA ALA A 99 12.19 -9.97 2.61
C ALA A 99 12.70 -11.10 1.70
N GLY A 100 13.96 -11.01 1.25
CA GLY A 100 14.62 -12.03 0.43
C GLY A 100 14.65 -11.75 -1.08
N SER A 101 15.46 -12.52 -1.83
CA SER A 101 15.68 -12.37 -3.27
C SER A 101 14.79 -13.32 -4.08
N ARG A 102 14.04 -12.72 -5.03
CA ARG A 102 13.32 -13.20 -6.25
C ARG A 102 12.72 -14.62 -6.39
N ALA A 103 13.07 -15.65 -5.61
CA ALA A 103 12.57 -17.02 -5.81
C ALA A 103 11.83 -17.63 -4.61
N GLY A 104 11.72 -16.91 -3.48
CA GLY A 104 11.06 -17.42 -2.27
C GLY A 104 10.95 -16.35 -1.18
N GLY A 105 10.57 -15.13 -1.55
CA GLY A 105 10.50 -14.00 -0.65
C GLY A 105 9.34 -14.13 0.33
N VAL A 106 9.61 -13.83 1.61
CA VAL A 106 8.57 -13.75 2.63
C VAL A 106 7.98 -12.34 2.61
N GLN A 107 6.66 -12.26 2.62
CA GLN A 107 5.93 -11.00 2.60
C GLN A 107 5.49 -10.63 4.02
N CYS A 108 5.57 -9.35 4.34
CA CYS A 108 4.99 -8.79 5.54
C CYS A 108 3.97 -7.73 5.12
N GLU A 109 2.73 -7.92 5.54
CA GLU A 109 1.66 -6.95 5.44
C GLU A 109 1.60 -6.15 6.74
N TYR A 110 1.69 -4.83 6.64
CA TYR A 110 1.52 -3.90 7.74
C TYR A 110 0.25 -3.07 7.54
N ASP A 111 -0.70 -3.20 8.46
CA ASP A 111 -1.89 -2.37 8.55
C ASP A 111 -1.55 -1.07 9.27
N ILE A 112 -1.63 0.05 8.55
CA ILE A 112 -1.29 1.37 9.11
C ILE A 112 -2.31 1.82 10.17
N VAL A 113 -3.59 1.45 10.01
CA VAL A 113 -4.68 1.88 10.91
C VAL A 113 -4.58 1.12 12.23
N ASN A 114 -4.38 -0.19 12.16
CA ASN A 114 -4.35 -1.06 13.32
C ASN A 114 -2.94 -1.24 13.91
N ALA A 115 -1.91 -0.65 13.29
CA ALA A 115 -0.50 -0.78 13.67
C ALA A 115 -0.05 -2.24 13.87
N ALA A 116 -0.58 -3.15 13.03
CA ALA A 116 -0.37 -4.59 13.14
C ALA A 116 0.34 -5.12 11.89
N ALA A 117 1.19 -6.13 12.08
CA ALA A 117 1.92 -6.79 11.00
C ALA A 117 1.60 -8.29 10.93
N THR A 118 1.36 -8.79 9.72
CA THR A 118 1.16 -10.22 9.42
C THR A 118 2.21 -10.66 8.42
N VAL A 119 2.92 -11.75 8.72
CA VAL A 119 3.99 -12.27 7.87
C VAL A 119 3.58 -13.61 7.27
N TYR A 120 3.74 -13.77 5.97
CA TYR A 120 3.37 -14.96 5.21
C TYR A 120 4.34 -15.20 4.03
N ARG A 121 4.27 -16.37 3.40
CA ARG A 121 5.08 -16.74 2.23
C ARG A 121 4.21 -16.79 0.98
#